data_AF-A0A369RRN4-F1
#
_entry.id   AF-A0A369RRN4-F1
#
_cell.length_a   1.000
_cell.length_b   1.000
_cell.length_c   1.000
_cell.angle_alpha   90.00
_cell.angle_beta   90.00
_cell.angle_gamma   90.00
#
_symmetry.space_group_name_H-M   'P 1'
#
loop_
_entity.id
_entity.type
_entity.pdbx_description
1 polymer ?
#
loop_
_entity_poly.entity_id
_entity_poly.type
_entity_poly.pdbx_seq_one_letter_code
_entity_poly.pdbx_strand_id
1 'polypeptide(L)'
;MKSNNNLKHWILCIHFIAFIWLLATCRCKITETSSGCPSFCNCSTLSINCSSIDLIELPNINCTDVRYVTSLIINNTSIRRIRARSFIYYPELVVFRASANKLVAIENNTFCSLKQLQMLNISGNQIVEIRGADLDIVELFPNIRERRVNIIGLAIS
;
A
#
# COMPACT_ATOMS: atom_id res chain seq x y z
N MET A 1 -3.65 70.65 14.78
CA MET A 1 -2.97 69.38 14.43
C MET A 1 -2.50 68.68 15.69
N LYS A 2 -3.25 67.70 16.20
CA LYS A 2 -2.75 66.76 17.21
C LYS A 2 -3.15 65.38 16.72
N SER A 3 -2.21 64.72 16.04
CA SER A 3 -2.42 63.37 15.50
C SER A 3 -2.83 62.46 16.65
N ASN A 4 -4.05 61.91 16.60
CA ASN A 4 -4.56 61.00 17.61
C ASN A 4 -3.88 59.63 17.43
N ASN A 5 -2.63 59.56 17.89
CA ASN A 5 -1.77 58.39 17.79
C ASN A 5 -2.33 57.21 18.61
N ASN A 6 -3.20 57.48 19.59
CA ASN A 6 -3.88 56.47 20.39
C ASN A 6 -4.95 55.72 19.57
N LEU A 7 -5.74 56.42 18.75
CA LEU A 7 -6.76 55.78 17.90
C LEU A 7 -6.11 54.89 16.82
N LYS A 8 -5.00 55.35 16.22
CA LYS A 8 -4.23 54.54 15.27
C LYS A 8 -3.59 53.31 15.92
N HIS A 9 -3.09 53.44 17.16
CA HIS A 9 -2.55 52.32 17.92
C HIS A 9 -3.62 51.25 18.19
N TRP A 10 -4.82 51.66 18.61
CA TRP A 10 -5.91 50.72 18.91
C TRP A 10 -6.38 49.98 17.64
N ILE A 11 -6.47 50.67 16.50
CA ILE A 11 -6.83 50.05 15.22
C ILE A 11 -5.74 49.07 14.74
N LEU A 12 -4.47 49.43 14.89
CA LEU A 12 -3.34 48.54 14.58
C LEU A 12 -3.34 47.30 15.48
N CYS A 13 -3.61 47.46 16.78
CA CYS A 13 -3.74 46.34 17.73
C CYS A 13 -4.91 45.43 17.38
N ILE A 14 -6.08 45.97 17.00
CA ILE A 14 -7.25 45.17 16.59
C ILE A 14 -6.96 44.37 15.32
N HIS A 15 -6.31 44.97 14.32
CA HIS A 15 -5.87 44.25 13.11
C HIS A 15 -4.83 43.16 13.42
N PHE A 16 -3.89 43.43 14.35
CA PHE A 16 -2.88 42.45 14.75
C PHE A 16 -3.50 41.26 15.51
N ILE A 17 -4.46 41.51 16.40
CA ILE A 17 -5.19 40.47 17.14
C ILE A 17 -6.09 39.65 16.19
N ALA A 18 -6.76 40.30 15.23
CA ALA A 18 -7.56 39.62 14.21
C ALA A 18 -6.70 38.76 13.26
N PHE A 19 -5.50 39.22 12.92
CA PHE A 19 -4.53 38.47 12.10
C PHE A 19 -3.98 37.26 12.86
N ILE A 20 -3.71 37.38 14.16
CA ILE A 20 -3.32 36.26 15.04
C ILE A 20 -4.46 35.24 15.15
N TRP A 21 -5.72 35.68 15.25
CA TRP A 21 -6.89 34.79 15.19
C TRP A 21 -7.05 34.10 13.85
N LEU A 22 -6.77 34.79 12.71
CA LEU A 22 -6.77 34.17 11.38
C LEU A 22 -5.70 33.07 11.26
N LEU A 23 -4.49 33.31 11.75
CA LEU A 23 -3.39 32.33 11.76
C LEU A 23 -3.66 31.15 12.73
N ALA A 24 -4.37 31.39 13.84
CA ALA A 24 -4.72 30.36 14.84
C ALA A 24 -5.86 29.42 14.40
N THR A 25 -6.48 29.65 13.23
CA THR A 25 -7.54 28.77 12.70
C THR A 25 -7.06 27.70 11.72
N CYS A 26 -5.75 27.46 11.61
CA CYS A 26 -5.26 26.22 11.01
C CYS A 26 -5.52 25.04 11.98
N ARG A 27 -6.80 24.69 12.13
CA ARG A 27 -7.21 23.43 12.73
C ARG A 27 -7.19 22.39 11.63
N CYS A 28 -6.05 21.76 11.42
CA CYS A 28 -6.09 20.41 10.89
C CYS A 28 -6.76 19.56 11.99
N LYS A 29 -8.04 19.22 11.81
CA LYS A 29 -8.64 18.12 12.55
C LYS A 29 -7.92 16.87 12.06
N ILE A 30 -6.83 16.52 12.72
CA ILE A 30 -6.26 15.18 12.61
C ILE A 30 -7.26 14.29 13.34
N THR A 31 -8.33 13.91 12.64
CA THR A 31 -9.13 12.78 13.06
C THR A 31 -8.24 11.56 12.87
N GLU A 32 -7.71 11.02 13.97
CA GLU A 32 -7.05 9.71 14.05
C GLU A 32 -8.07 8.59 13.78
N THR A 33 -8.66 8.61 12.60
CA THR A 33 -9.46 7.53 12.05
C THR A 33 -8.97 7.34 10.63
N SER A 34 -7.92 6.52 10.47
CA SER A 34 -7.61 5.68 9.30
C SER A 34 -8.42 5.96 8.01
N SER A 35 -8.39 7.18 7.48
CA SER A 35 -9.32 7.60 6.42
C SER A 35 -8.79 7.20 5.05
N GLY A 36 -8.68 5.89 4.83
CA GLY A 36 -8.48 5.24 3.55
C GLY A 36 -7.61 3.98 3.58
N CYS A 37 -7.44 3.38 4.75
CA CYS A 37 -7.31 1.94 4.80
C CYS A 37 -8.71 1.34 4.55
N PRO A 38 -8.89 0.42 3.58
CA PRO A 38 -10.19 -0.22 3.36
C PRO A 38 -10.67 -0.93 4.62
N SER A 39 -11.98 -0.97 4.87
CA SER A 39 -12.58 -1.62 6.06
C SER A 39 -12.27 -3.12 6.16
N PHE A 40 -11.98 -3.76 5.04
CA PHE A 40 -11.58 -5.17 4.94
C PHE A 40 -10.06 -5.39 5.07
N CYS A 41 -9.31 -4.33 5.34
CA CYS A 41 -7.88 -4.36 5.58
C CYS A 41 -7.56 -3.74 6.94
N ASN A 42 -6.52 -4.27 7.57
CA ASN A 42 -5.83 -3.65 8.67
C ASN A 42 -4.49 -3.12 8.17
N CYS A 43 -4.35 -1.79 8.16
CA CYS A 43 -3.15 -1.12 7.70
C CYS A 43 -2.39 -0.55 8.88
N SER A 44 -1.10 -0.81 8.91
CA SER A 44 -0.10 -0.21 9.79
C SER A 44 0.96 0.47 8.92
N THR A 45 1.88 1.20 9.55
CA THR A 45 2.97 1.90 8.83
C THR A 45 3.79 0.99 7.93
N LEU A 46 4.04 -0.26 8.36
CA LEU A 46 4.91 -1.21 7.65
C LEU A 46 4.18 -2.44 7.12
N SER A 47 2.91 -2.64 7.50
CA SER A 47 2.18 -3.88 7.18
C SER A 47 0.75 -3.61 6.76
N ILE A 48 0.31 -4.36 5.76
CA ILE A 48 -1.07 -4.36 5.27
C ILE A 48 -1.56 -5.80 5.32
N ASN A 49 -2.67 -6.03 6.01
CA ASN A 49 -3.31 -7.33 6.10
C ASN A 49 -4.78 -7.21 5.69
N CYS A 50 -5.16 -7.87 4.60
CA CYS A 50 -6.52 -7.84 4.07
C CYS A 50 -7.14 -9.24 4.11
N SER A 51 -8.38 -9.30 4.57
CA SER A 51 -9.15 -10.54 4.67
C SER A 51 -10.62 -10.26 4.37
N SER A 52 -10.98 -10.22 3.08
CA SER A 52 -12.38 -10.23 2.64
C SER A 52 -12.56 -11.24 1.52
N ILE A 53 -13.64 -12.01 1.62
CA ILE A 53 -14.01 -13.00 0.61
C ILE A 53 -14.43 -12.37 -0.73
N ASP A 54 -14.83 -11.10 -0.72
CA ASP A 54 -15.24 -10.34 -1.91
C ASP A 54 -14.07 -9.62 -2.59
N LEU A 55 -12.87 -9.73 -2.02
CA LEU A 55 -11.67 -9.14 -2.62
C LEU A 55 -11.21 -10.01 -3.80
N ILE A 56 -11.57 -9.56 -5.01
CA ILE A 56 -11.29 -10.27 -6.28
C ILE A 56 -9.99 -9.75 -6.94
N GLU A 57 -9.53 -8.57 -6.52
CA GLU A 57 -8.34 -7.90 -7.04
C GLU A 57 -7.51 -7.30 -5.88
N LEU A 58 -6.25 -6.95 -6.16
CA LEU A 58 -5.41 -6.25 -5.19
C LEU A 58 -6.05 -4.91 -4.77
N PRO A 59 -6.12 -4.60 -3.46
CA PRO A 59 -6.76 -3.39 -2.99
C PRO A 59 -5.94 -2.15 -3.35
N ASN A 60 -6.63 -1.10 -3.81
CA ASN A 60 -6.01 0.20 -4.02
C ASN A 60 -5.97 0.95 -2.69
N ILE A 61 -4.79 1.03 -2.08
CA ILE A 61 -4.60 1.62 -0.75
C ILE A 61 -4.03 3.02 -0.94
N ASN A 62 -4.90 4.02 -0.84
CA ASN A 62 -4.57 5.41 -1.19
C ASN A 62 -4.03 6.25 -0.04
N CYS A 63 -4.06 5.75 1.20
CA CYS A 63 -3.90 6.62 2.38
C CYS A 63 -2.75 6.27 3.32
N THR A 64 -2.05 5.16 3.09
CA THR A 64 -0.77 4.88 3.73
C THR A 64 0.33 5.28 2.75
N ASP A 65 1.46 5.82 3.24
CA ASP A 65 2.66 5.88 2.40
C ASP A 65 3.16 4.46 2.17
N VAL A 66 2.55 3.80 1.18
CA VAL A 66 2.79 2.40 0.81
C VAL A 66 4.23 2.12 0.42
N ARG A 67 5.03 3.18 0.23
CA ARG A 67 6.46 3.11 -0.08
C ARG A 67 7.28 2.44 1.02
N TYR A 68 6.85 2.55 2.28
CA TYR A 68 7.53 1.96 3.43
C TYR A 68 6.99 0.58 3.83
N VAL A 69 5.94 0.09 3.17
CA VAL A 69 5.33 -1.19 3.53
C VAL A 69 6.30 -2.31 3.19
N THR A 70 6.62 -3.11 4.20
CA THR A 70 7.51 -4.27 4.09
C THR A 70 6.76 -5.60 4.06
N SER A 71 5.49 -5.60 4.50
CA SER A 71 4.67 -6.81 4.58
C SER A 71 3.28 -6.60 4.00
N LEU A 72 2.93 -7.38 2.97
CA LEU A 72 1.61 -7.40 2.36
C LEU A 72 1.03 -8.80 2.45
N ILE A 73 -0.08 -8.92 3.18
CA ILE A 73 -0.75 -10.18 3.47
C ILE A 73 -2.19 -10.10 2.98
N ILE A 74 -2.57 -11.00 2.09
CA ILE A 74 -3.90 -11.08 1.51
C ILE A 74 -4.30 -12.55 1.43
N ASN A 75 -4.59 -13.15 2.57
CA ASN A 75 -4.87 -14.58 2.67
C ASN A 75 -6.37 -14.83 2.78
N ASN A 76 -6.82 -16.00 2.33
CA ASN A 76 -8.22 -16.45 2.46
C ASN A 76 -9.23 -15.46 1.81
N THR A 77 -8.90 -14.95 0.64
CA THR A 77 -9.73 -14.05 -0.18
C THR A 77 -10.09 -14.71 -1.52
N SER A 78 -10.75 -13.97 -2.41
CA SER A 78 -11.12 -14.46 -3.75
C SER A 78 -10.27 -13.88 -4.87
N ILE A 79 -9.04 -13.40 -4.60
CA ILE A 79 -8.21 -12.80 -5.65
C ILE A 79 -7.93 -13.82 -6.74
N ARG A 80 -8.19 -13.43 -7.99
CA ARG A 80 -8.05 -14.33 -9.16
C ARG A 80 -6.84 -14.03 -10.02
N ARG A 81 -6.41 -12.77 -10.10
CA ARG A 81 -5.31 -12.34 -10.96
C ARG A 81 -4.45 -11.30 -10.27
N ILE A 82 -3.14 -11.36 -10.50
CA ILE A 82 -2.21 -10.28 -10.19
C ILE A 82 -1.73 -9.69 -11.51
N ARG A 83 -1.93 -8.39 -11.69
CA ARG A 83 -1.59 -7.68 -12.93
C ARG A 83 -0.12 -7.26 -12.94
N ALA A 84 0.40 -7.03 -14.14
CA ALA A 84 1.73 -6.46 -14.34
C ALA A 84 1.88 -5.18 -13.52
N ARG A 85 3.06 -4.98 -12.91
CA ARG A 85 3.39 -3.78 -12.12
C ARG A 85 2.47 -3.50 -10.92
N SER A 86 1.68 -4.47 -10.45
CA SER A 86 0.82 -4.27 -9.27
C SER A 86 1.60 -3.88 -8.01
N PHE A 87 2.90 -4.19 -7.96
CA PHE A 87 3.77 -3.88 -6.83
C PHE A 87 4.70 -2.68 -7.02
N ILE A 88 4.49 -1.85 -8.05
CA ILE A 88 5.37 -0.70 -8.34
C ILE A 88 5.41 0.33 -7.20
N TYR A 89 4.35 0.40 -6.40
CA TYR A 89 4.23 1.31 -5.27
C TYR A 89 4.77 0.75 -3.94
N TYR A 90 5.24 -0.51 -3.93
CA TYR A 90 5.76 -1.20 -2.75
C TYR A 90 7.26 -1.57 -2.93
N PRO A 91 8.16 -0.60 -3.15
CA PRO A 91 9.57 -0.87 -3.43
C PRO A 91 10.30 -1.58 -2.29
N GLU A 92 9.85 -1.37 -1.05
CA GLU A 92 10.46 -1.94 0.16
C GLU A 92 9.83 -3.26 0.60
N LEU A 93 9.01 -3.90 -0.25
CA LEU A 93 8.29 -5.11 0.13
C LEU A 93 9.26 -6.28 0.33
N VAL A 94 9.25 -6.84 1.55
CA VAL A 94 10.09 -7.99 1.95
C VAL A 94 9.26 -9.27 2.01
N VAL A 95 8.00 -9.17 2.42
CA VAL A 95 7.10 -10.31 2.60
C VAL A 95 5.82 -10.08 1.79
N PHE A 96 5.54 -10.98 0.86
CA PHE A 96 4.26 -11.05 0.18
C PHE A 96 3.60 -12.41 0.42
N ARG A 97 2.37 -12.38 0.95
CA ARG A 97 1.53 -13.57 1.13
C ARG A 97 0.18 -13.36 0.48
N ALA A 98 -0.17 -14.27 -0.41
CA ALA A 98 -1.47 -14.37 -1.03
C ALA A 98 -1.91 -15.83 -1.06
N SER A 99 -1.80 -16.52 0.08
CA SER A 99 -2.10 -17.95 0.19
C SER A 99 -3.60 -18.21 0.37
N ALA A 100 -4.06 -19.38 -0.08
CA ALA A 100 -5.46 -19.80 -0.01
C ALA A 100 -6.41 -18.80 -0.66
N ASN A 101 -6.03 -18.27 -1.83
CA ASN A 101 -6.90 -17.49 -2.69
C ASN A 101 -7.34 -18.31 -3.92
N LYS A 102 -7.90 -17.64 -4.93
CA LYS A 102 -8.35 -18.25 -6.19
C LYS A 102 -7.46 -17.81 -7.36
N LEU A 103 -6.18 -17.54 -7.11
CA LEU A 103 -5.28 -17.03 -8.15
C LEU A 103 -5.15 -18.07 -9.25
N VAL A 104 -5.47 -17.67 -10.47
CA VAL A 104 -5.36 -18.50 -11.69
C VAL A 104 -4.23 -18.02 -12.60
N ALA A 105 -3.89 -16.73 -12.55
CA ALA A 105 -2.86 -16.13 -13.39
C ALA A 105 -2.08 -15.02 -12.67
N ILE A 106 -0.78 -14.98 -12.95
CA ILE A 106 0.12 -13.86 -12.60
C ILE A 106 0.73 -13.37 -13.92
N GLU A 107 0.50 -12.09 -14.25
CA GLU A 107 0.99 -11.48 -15.48
C GLU A 107 2.51 -11.18 -15.42
N ASN A 108 3.17 -11.09 -16.58
CA ASN A 108 4.60 -10.76 -16.67
C ASN A 108 4.93 -9.44 -15.97
N ASN A 109 6.17 -9.36 -15.48
CA ASN A 109 6.74 -8.21 -14.83
C ASN A 109 5.94 -7.75 -13.60
N THR A 110 5.23 -8.68 -12.97
CA THR A 110 4.53 -8.42 -11.71
C THR A 110 5.54 -8.13 -10.62
N PHE A 111 6.63 -8.90 -10.57
CA PHE A 111 7.56 -8.85 -9.44
C PHE A 111 8.84 -8.04 -9.70
N CYS A 112 9.05 -7.48 -10.89
CA CYS A 112 10.30 -6.79 -11.25
C CYS A 112 10.68 -5.61 -10.34
N SER A 113 9.73 -4.98 -9.66
CA SER A 113 9.99 -3.88 -8.72
C SER A 113 10.41 -4.34 -7.32
N LEU A 114 10.21 -5.63 -6.99
CA LEU A 114 10.36 -6.15 -5.62
C LEU A 114 11.78 -6.65 -5.32
N LYS A 115 12.76 -5.75 -5.37
CA LYS A 115 14.18 -6.07 -5.19
C LYS A 115 14.53 -6.59 -3.79
N GLN A 116 13.69 -6.27 -2.79
CA GLN A 116 13.90 -6.63 -1.39
C GLN A 116 13.11 -7.88 -0.96
N LEU A 117 12.37 -8.52 -1.88
CA LEU A 117 11.48 -9.62 -1.51
C LEU A 117 12.29 -10.83 -1.04
N GLN A 118 12.01 -11.26 0.19
CA GLN A 118 12.66 -12.42 0.83
C GLN A 118 11.67 -13.57 1.07
N MET A 119 10.37 -13.30 1.04
CA MET A 119 9.35 -14.31 1.26
C MET A 119 8.17 -14.11 0.30
N LEU A 120 7.90 -15.17 -0.46
CA LEU A 120 6.73 -15.27 -1.34
C LEU A 120 5.94 -16.51 -0.96
N ASN A 121 4.69 -16.32 -0.52
CA ASN A 121 3.77 -17.41 -0.28
C ASN A 121 2.49 -17.23 -1.12
N ILE A 122 2.34 -18.08 -2.13
CA ILE A 122 1.14 -18.15 -2.99
C ILE A 122 0.58 -19.57 -2.99
N SER A 123 0.84 -20.33 -1.93
CA SER A 123 0.32 -21.70 -1.75
C SER A 123 -1.22 -21.72 -1.62
N GLY A 124 -1.83 -22.87 -1.95
CA GLY A 124 -3.30 -23.02 -1.87
C GLY A 124 -4.07 -22.21 -2.91
N ASN A 125 -3.43 -21.85 -4.02
CA ASN A 125 -4.08 -21.22 -5.19
C ASN A 125 -4.26 -22.24 -6.33
N GLN A 126 -4.92 -21.81 -7.40
CA GLN A 126 -5.19 -22.60 -8.61
C GLN A 126 -4.38 -22.05 -9.79
N ILE A 127 -3.11 -21.73 -9.56
CA ILE A 127 -2.27 -21.06 -10.56
C ILE A 127 -2.02 -22.05 -11.69
N VAL A 128 -2.62 -21.79 -12.85
CA VAL A 128 -2.46 -22.59 -14.07
C VAL A 128 -1.36 -21.99 -14.97
N GLU A 129 -1.11 -20.69 -14.84
CA GLU A 129 -0.20 -19.97 -15.72
C GLU A 129 0.55 -18.85 -14.97
N ILE A 130 1.88 -18.92 -14.98
CA ILE A 130 2.76 -17.78 -14.72
C ILE A 130 3.39 -17.48 -16.07
N ARG A 131 3.24 -16.25 -16.58
CA ARG A 131 3.75 -15.89 -17.91
C ARG A 131 5.17 -15.29 -17.80
N GLY A 132 5.92 -15.32 -18.93
CA GLY A 132 7.38 -15.10 -19.05
C GLY A 132 8.04 -13.92 -18.31
N ALA A 133 9.37 -13.97 -18.24
CA ALA A 133 10.28 -13.24 -17.33
C ALA A 133 10.03 -13.53 -15.84
N ASP A 134 8.77 -13.53 -15.38
CA ASP A 134 8.41 -13.99 -14.03
C ASP A 134 8.49 -15.52 -13.87
N LEU A 135 8.59 -16.30 -14.97
CA LEU A 135 8.86 -17.75 -14.91
C LEU A 135 10.27 -18.09 -14.40
N ASP A 136 11.19 -17.14 -14.51
CA ASP A 136 12.45 -17.18 -13.80
C ASP A 136 12.29 -16.69 -12.35
N ILE A 137 11.18 -17.00 -11.65
CA ILE A 137 11.05 -16.83 -10.19
C ILE A 137 12.28 -17.40 -9.45
N VAL A 138 12.95 -18.39 -10.05
CA VAL A 138 14.21 -18.94 -9.53
C VAL A 138 15.38 -17.95 -9.68
N GLU A 139 15.50 -17.21 -10.80
CA GLU A 139 16.57 -16.21 -11.05
C GLU A 139 16.24 -14.79 -10.56
N LEU A 140 14.96 -14.38 -10.57
CA LEU A 140 14.49 -13.06 -10.13
C LEU A 140 14.66 -12.85 -8.62
N PHE A 141 14.77 -13.93 -7.85
CA PHE A 141 14.85 -13.87 -6.40
C PHE A 141 15.91 -14.80 -5.81
N PRO A 142 17.22 -14.52 -6.02
CA PRO A 142 18.29 -15.26 -5.36
C PRO A 142 18.23 -15.15 -3.82
N ASN A 143 17.51 -14.15 -3.30
CA ASN A 143 17.46 -13.81 -1.88
C ASN A 143 16.22 -14.36 -1.12
N ILE A 144 15.32 -15.12 -1.76
CA ILE A 144 14.16 -15.67 -1.05
C ILE A 144 14.59 -16.81 -0.12
N ARG A 145 14.36 -16.62 1.19
CA ARG A 145 14.67 -17.61 2.23
C ARG A 145 13.65 -18.74 2.30
N GLU A 146 12.39 -18.47 1.94
CA GLU A 146 11.31 -19.46 1.99
C GLU A 146 10.39 -19.31 0.78
N ARG A 147 10.37 -20.34 -0.08
CA ARG A 147 9.51 -20.45 -1.26
C ARG A 147 8.40 -21.46 -0.96
N ARG A 148 7.16 -20.98 -0.78
CA ARG A 148 5.97 -21.85 -0.70
C ARG A 148 5.09 -21.61 -1.90
N VAL A 149 5.50 -22.19 -3.02
CA VAL A 149 4.76 -22.16 -4.28
C VAL A 149 4.41 -23.61 -4.62
N ASN A 150 3.11 -23.93 -4.65
CA ASN A 150 2.63 -25.24 -5.09
C ASN A 150 2.00 -25.02 -6.47
N ILE A 151 2.81 -25.13 -7.53
CA ILE A 151 2.34 -24.97 -8.93
C ILE A 151 1.92 -26.36 -9.41
N ILE A 152 0.62 -26.63 -9.47
CA ILE A 152 0.10 -27.83 -10.12
C ILE A 152 -0.04 -27.47 -11.60
N GLY A 153 1.00 -27.77 -12.39
CA GLY A 153 0.99 -27.56 -13.85
C GLY A 153 2.06 -26.59 -14.34
N LEU A 154 3.33 -26.97 -14.25
CA LEU A 154 4.34 -26.43 -15.15
C LEU A 154 4.45 -27.40 -16.34
N ALA A 155 3.73 -27.11 -17.41
CA ALA A 155 4.11 -27.58 -18.73
C ALA A 155 5.33 -26.73 -19.13
N ILE A 156 6.52 -27.32 -18.97
CA ILE A 156 7.75 -26.80 -19.53
C ILE A 156 7.68 -27.14 -21.03
N SER A 157 7.54 -26.14 -21.91
CA SER A 157 7.82 -26.32 -23.34
C SER A 157 9.01 -25.48 -23.74
#